data_AF-A0A0K6FXP4-F1
#
_entry.id   AF-A0A0K6FXP4-F1
#
_cell.length_a   1.000
_cell.length_b   1.000
_cell.length_c   1.000
_cell.angle_alpha   90.00
_cell.angle_beta   90.00
_cell.angle_gamma   90.00
#
_symmetry.space_group_name_H-M   'P 1'
#
loop_
_entity.id
_entity.type
_entity.pdbx_description
1 polymer ?
#
loop_
_entity_poly.entity_id
_entity_poly.type
_entity_poly.pdbx_seq_one_letter_code
_entity_poly.pdbx_strand_id
1 'polypeptide(L)'
;MTAKFAQVKRAYEILTDPGKRAIYDLFGEDGLKTKWDVGSKYKTEEELRNEYARLARAARLQDTENMVRSQGELICTINASSLTNSRLVWQDKAAGVFQTQLGLKHKFDTEISDRTRFTLTSRLISLRGRAGGNVFGTLKHQYSPRLQLEANSGLLEPRTLVSKATFELNEATTLRAESTTILANALEDVPRLTITGQRLLDPTLTGVISFTTPTLITPSALAVSLSSTNGLATTVELSPAKLQLSAEYAVRVGGKDGVRLAASAATGLSEGGLGMMVEVNGTAKIAESTSVRVMVAAALPGGVSLKFNLNHLGQRIIIPIQLSREFDLNLALYTAVIPSISAVLVNQYILKPQRQKRARGRLETLRERQAEILAEERQTAEHYIESISEQVRRKVDAERTSDGLIISEARYGPAKFIDDKSKTIDVSAPLQLLVNSSQLVIPGGRSKVGLLGFYDPCLGERKSLRVKYTFRSRLHQVTVEDRAPVELPLRAHAIE
;
A
#
# COMPACT_ATOMS: atom_id res chain seq x y z
N MET A 1 30.82 -3.24 -31.38
CA MET A 1 29.78 -2.22 -31.70
C MET A 1 28.37 -2.63 -31.28
N THR A 2 28.07 -3.91 -31.09
CA THR A 2 26.73 -4.43 -30.78
C THR A 2 26.16 -4.00 -29.41
N ALA A 3 26.99 -3.89 -28.37
CA ALA A 3 26.53 -3.50 -27.02
C ALA A 3 26.04 -2.04 -26.93
N LYS A 4 26.73 -1.09 -27.58
CA LYS A 4 26.30 0.32 -27.63
C LYS A 4 25.01 0.49 -28.43
N PHE A 5 24.86 -0.26 -29.53
CA PHE A 5 23.64 -0.25 -30.32
C PHE A 5 22.43 -0.80 -29.53
N ALA A 6 22.62 -1.86 -28.75
CA ALA A 6 21.58 -2.41 -27.89
C ALA A 6 21.14 -1.41 -26.80
N GLN A 7 22.09 -0.67 -26.20
CA GLN A 7 21.78 0.40 -25.24
C GLN A 7 20.96 1.53 -25.86
N VAL A 8 21.36 2.00 -27.05
CA VAL A 8 20.65 3.10 -27.74
C VAL A 8 19.25 2.66 -28.16
N LYS A 9 19.10 1.44 -28.70
CA LYS A 9 17.78 0.88 -29.04
C LYS A 9 16.89 0.77 -27.82
N ARG A 10 17.42 0.29 -26.69
CA ARG A 10 16.69 0.18 -25.42
C ARG A 10 16.29 1.55 -24.88
N ALA A 11 17.17 2.55 -24.93
CA ALA A 11 16.85 3.92 -24.55
C ALA A 11 15.74 4.50 -25.43
N TYR A 12 15.81 4.27 -26.74
CA TYR A 12 14.76 4.68 -27.68
C TYR A 12 13.41 4.02 -27.34
N GLU A 13 13.38 2.71 -27.08
CA GLU A 13 12.16 1.99 -26.70
C GLU A 13 11.55 2.48 -25.38
N ILE A 14 12.39 2.85 -24.40
CA ILE A 14 11.94 3.38 -23.11
C ILE A 14 11.38 4.80 -23.27
N LEU A 15 12.06 5.66 -24.03
CA LEU A 15 11.70 7.07 -24.19
C LEU A 15 10.53 7.29 -25.16
N THR A 16 10.31 6.35 -26.09
CA THR A 16 9.21 6.42 -27.08
C THR A 16 7.86 6.07 -26.46
N ASP A 17 7.83 5.14 -25.50
CA ASP A 17 6.61 4.74 -24.79
C ASP A 17 6.36 5.68 -23.58
N PRO A 18 5.27 6.47 -23.58
CA PRO A 18 4.96 7.40 -22.50
C PRO A 18 4.87 6.70 -21.12
N GLY A 19 4.40 5.45 -21.07
CA GLY A 19 4.28 4.69 -19.84
C GLY A 19 5.64 4.26 -19.29
N LYS A 20 6.50 3.70 -20.15
CA LYS A 20 7.86 3.28 -19.75
C LYS A 20 8.74 4.47 -19.38
N ARG A 21 8.60 5.59 -20.09
CA ARG A 21 9.28 6.84 -19.77
C ARG A 21 8.90 7.35 -18.38
N ALA A 22 7.60 7.40 -18.06
CA ALA A 22 7.15 7.83 -16.73
C ALA A 22 7.67 6.93 -15.60
N ILE A 23 7.73 5.60 -15.84
CA ILE A 23 8.32 4.65 -14.88
C ILE A 23 9.82 4.91 -14.70
N TYR A 24 10.55 5.14 -15.79
CA TYR A 24 11.98 5.41 -15.75
C TYR A 24 12.31 6.73 -15.04
N ASP A 25 11.55 7.79 -15.30
CA ASP A 25 11.75 9.11 -14.68
C ASP A 25 11.50 9.07 -13.16
N LEU A 26 10.59 8.19 -12.68
CA LEU A 26 10.26 8.05 -11.26
C LEU A 26 11.14 7.05 -10.49
N PHE A 27 11.57 5.97 -11.14
CA PHE A 27 12.17 4.81 -10.48
C PHE A 27 13.50 4.35 -11.08
N GLY A 28 13.96 4.98 -12.15
CA GLY A 28 15.17 4.57 -12.87
C GLY A 28 15.02 3.22 -13.58
N GLU A 29 16.15 2.58 -13.88
CA GLU A 29 16.17 1.28 -14.58
C GLU A 29 15.49 0.15 -13.79
N ASP A 30 15.51 0.19 -12.45
CA ASP A 30 14.95 -0.87 -11.62
C ASP A 30 13.42 -0.94 -11.69
N GLY A 31 12.75 0.20 -11.91
CA GLY A 31 11.30 0.25 -12.10
C GLY A 31 10.84 -0.42 -13.39
N LEU A 32 11.67 -0.49 -14.43
CA LEU A 32 11.32 -1.12 -15.71
C LEU A 32 11.35 -2.66 -15.66
N LYS A 33 11.95 -3.25 -14.62
CA LYS A 33 12.02 -4.70 -14.43
C LYS A 33 10.73 -5.26 -13.82
N THR A 34 9.98 -4.43 -13.10
CA THR A 34 8.73 -4.81 -12.44
C THR A 34 7.57 -4.75 -13.44
N LYS A 35 6.77 -5.82 -13.56
CA LYS A 35 5.53 -5.79 -14.35
C LYS A 35 4.47 -4.99 -13.60
N TRP A 36 4.14 -3.79 -14.09
CA TRP A 36 3.10 -2.94 -13.52
C TRP A 36 1.76 -3.22 -14.21
N ASP A 37 0.85 -3.92 -13.54
CA ASP A 37 -0.52 -4.12 -14.04
C ASP A 37 -1.37 -2.87 -13.77
N VAL A 38 -1.32 -1.91 -14.70
CA VAL A 38 -2.19 -0.73 -14.65
C VAL A 38 -3.31 -0.94 -15.66
N GLY A 39 -4.56 -0.96 -15.19
CA GLY A 39 -5.73 -1.11 -16.04
C GLY A 39 -5.81 0.02 -17.07
N SER A 40 -5.93 -0.35 -18.35
CA SER A 40 -5.92 0.52 -19.53
C SER A 40 -7.18 1.39 -19.72
N LYS A 41 -7.79 1.88 -18.65
CA LYS A 41 -8.90 2.83 -18.75
C LYS A 41 -8.37 4.25 -18.74
N TYR A 42 -8.79 5.03 -19.75
CA TYR A 42 -8.56 6.48 -19.97
C TYR A 42 -8.34 7.28 -18.67
N LYS A 43 -7.10 7.31 -18.19
CA LYS A 43 -6.66 8.12 -17.05
C LYS A 43 -5.76 9.23 -17.57
N THR A 44 -5.89 10.41 -17.00
CA THR A 44 -5.02 11.54 -17.33
C THR A 44 -3.56 11.24 -16.98
N GLU A 45 -2.60 11.90 -17.63
CA GLU A 45 -1.16 11.67 -17.41
C GLU A 45 -0.76 11.85 -15.93
N GLU A 46 -1.41 12.79 -15.23
CA GLU A 46 -1.21 13.01 -13.80
C GLU A 46 -1.81 11.91 -12.92
N GLU A 47 -2.98 11.38 -13.27
CA GLU A 47 -3.60 10.25 -12.56
C GLU A 47 -2.78 8.98 -12.73
N LEU A 48 -2.20 8.76 -13.91
CA LEU A 48 -1.27 7.65 -14.17
C LEU A 48 0.00 7.78 -13.33
N ARG A 49 0.64 8.96 -13.33
CA ARG A 49 1.85 9.20 -12.50
C ARG A 49 1.56 8.98 -11.01
N ASN A 50 0.41 9.44 -10.52
CA ASN A 50 -0.01 9.22 -9.14
C ASN A 50 -0.26 7.74 -8.82
N GLU A 51 -0.83 6.98 -9.76
CA GLU A 51 -0.99 5.53 -9.60
C GLU A 51 0.35 4.79 -9.60
N TYR A 52 1.28 5.12 -10.49
CA TYR A 52 2.62 4.54 -10.48
C TYR A 52 3.38 4.89 -9.19
N ALA A 53 3.34 6.14 -8.75
CA ALA A 53 3.92 6.57 -7.48
C ALA A 53 3.33 5.79 -6.29
N ARG A 54 2.02 5.52 -6.32
CA ARG A 54 1.35 4.72 -5.31
C ARG A 54 1.76 3.25 -5.36
N LEU A 55 1.75 2.63 -6.54
CA LEU A 55 2.12 1.23 -6.71
C LEU A 55 3.57 1.00 -6.30
N ALA A 56 4.48 1.93 -6.61
CA ALA A 56 5.87 1.80 -6.22
C ALA A 56 6.10 2.02 -4.73
N ARG A 57 5.34 2.90 -4.06
CA ARG A 57 5.36 2.97 -2.60
C ARG A 57 4.87 1.67 -1.98
N ALA A 58 3.80 1.10 -2.52
CA ALA A 58 3.29 -0.20 -2.07
C ALA A 58 4.31 -1.33 -2.30
N ALA A 59 4.99 -1.34 -3.45
CA ALA A 59 6.06 -2.27 -3.76
C ALA A 59 7.24 -2.11 -2.79
N ARG A 60 7.72 -0.87 -2.56
CA ARG A 60 8.78 -0.59 -1.58
C ARG A 60 8.42 -1.06 -0.17
N LEU A 61 7.18 -0.85 0.25
CA LEU A 61 6.70 -1.32 1.55
C LEU A 61 6.68 -2.84 1.63
N GLN A 62 6.19 -3.50 0.58
CA GLN A 62 6.20 -4.94 0.47
C GLN A 62 7.64 -5.48 0.46
N ASP A 63 8.57 -4.79 -0.20
CA ASP A 63 9.99 -5.10 -0.17
C ASP A 63 10.55 -4.91 1.24
N THR A 64 10.21 -3.83 1.95
CA THR A 64 10.64 -3.66 3.35
C THR A 64 10.05 -4.73 4.26
N GLU A 65 8.82 -5.17 4.04
CA GLU A 65 8.22 -6.30 4.77
C GLU A 65 8.92 -7.63 4.42
N ASN A 66 9.31 -7.83 3.16
CA ASN A 66 10.08 -8.99 2.72
C ASN A 66 11.54 -8.97 3.23
N MET A 67 12.13 -7.78 3.42
CA MET A 67 13.46 -7.60 4.01
C MET A 67 13.46 -7.98 5.48
N VAL A 68 12.33 -7.85 6.17
CA VAL A 68 12.13 -8.33 7.55
C VAL A 68 11.96 -9.86 7.52
N ARG A 69 13.09 -10.56 7.35
CA ARG A 69 13.20 -12.03 7.36
C ARG A 69 12.81 -12.67 8.71
N SER A 70 12.74 -11.86 9.76
CA SER A 70 12.36 -12.22 11.13
C SER A 70 10.96 -11.72 11.44
N GLN A 71 10.03 -12.65 11.69
CA GLN A 71 8.66 -12.34 12.07
C GLN A 71 8.42 -12.81 13.51
N GLY A 72 8.03 -11.88 14.38
CA GLY A 72 7.73 -12.16 15.78
C GLY A 72 6.23 -12.12 16.07
N GLU A 73 5.72 -13.08 16.81
CA GLU A 73 4.35 -13.12 17.32
C GLU A 73 4.38 -13.29 18.84
N LEU A 74 3.93 -12.27 19.56
CA LEU A 74 3.81 -12.22 21.01
C LEU A 74 2.35 -12.42 21.40
N ILE A 75 2.07 -13.41 22.24
CA ILE A 75 0.74 -13.71 22.76
C ILE A 75 0.79 -13.52 24.28
N CYS A 76 0.10 -12.51 24.81
CA CYS A 76 0.02 -12.26 26.24
C CYS A 76 -1.41 -12.44 26.74
N THR A 77 -1.70 -13.59 27.34
CA THR A 77 -3.05 -13.89 27.86
C THR A 77 -3.18 -13.36 29.27
N ILE A 78 -4.15 -12.48 29.47
CA ILE A 78 -4.42 -11.83 30.76
C ILE A 78 -5.76 -12.35 31.30
N ASN A 79 -5.76 -12.81 32.54
CA ASN A 79 -7.00 -13.06 33.27
C ASN A 79 -7.41 -11.77 33.98
N ALA A 80 -8.56 -11.22 33.62
CA ALA A 80 -9.14 -10.03 34.22
C ALA A 80 -10.53 -10.30 34.81
N SER A 81 -10.86 -11.57 35.09
CA SER A 81 -12.16 -11.96 35.66
C SER A 81 -12.43 -11.38 37.05
N SER A 82 -11.41 -10.93 37.77
CA SER A 82 -11.57 -10.23 39.05
C SER A 82 -12.23 -8.85 38.89
N LEU A 83 -11.97 -8.14 37.78
CA LEU A 83 -12.45 -6.76 37.58
C LEU A 83 -13.97 -6.66 37.49
N THR A 84 -14.61 -7.70 36.96
CA THR A 84 -16.04 -7.77 36.69
C THR A 84 -16.84 -8.30 37.89
N ASN A 85 -16.16 -8.82 38.91
CA ASN A 85 -16.82 -9.31 40.11
C ASN A 85 -17.26 -8.14 41.01
N SER A 86 -18.57 -7.98 41.21
CA SER A 86 -19.14 -6.88 42.01
C SER A 86 -18.87 -6.99 43.51
N ARG A 87 -18.42 -8.16 43.98
CA ARG A 87 -18.19 -8.45 45.42
C ARG A 87 -16.82 -7.99 45.94
N LEU A 88 -15.88 -7.63 45.07
CA LEU A 88 -14.50 -7.33 45.43
C LEU A 88 -14.23 -5.81 45.52
N VAL A 89 -13.35 -5.41 46.45
CA VAL A 89 -12.84 -4.03 46.56
C VAL A 89 -11.83 -3.75 45.43
N TRP A 90 -11.66 -2.49 45.02
CA TRP A 90 -10.77 -2.11 43.91
C TRP A 90 -9.32 -2.62 44.03
N GLN A 91 -8.77 -2.69 45.25
CA GLN A 91 -7.43 -3.23 45.49
C GLN A 91 -7.37 -4.73 45.14
N ASP A 92 -8.36 -5.52 45.58
CA ASP A 92 -8.46 -6.95 45.28
C ASP A 92 -8.81 -7.22 43.81
N LYS A 93 -9.58 -6.31 43.19
CA LYS A 93 -9.86 -6.33 41.75
C LYS A 93 -8.58 -6.21 40.94
N ALA A 94 -7.74 -5.24 41.27
CA ALA A 94 -6.46 -5.03 40.59
C ALA A 94 -5.47 -6.17 40.85
N ALA A 95 -5.39 -6.66 42.08
CA ALA A 95 -4.52 -7.79 42.45
C ALA A 95 -4.93 -9.11 41.76
N GLY A 96 -6.23 -9.27 41.45
CA GLY A 96 -6.74 -10.43 40.73
C GLY A 96 -6.48 -10.42 39.22
N VAL A 97 -5.88 -9.36 38.67
CA VAL A 97 -5.44 -9.33 37.27
C VAL A 97 -4.04 -9.91 37.18
N PHE A 98 -3.91 -11.04 36.51
CA PHE A 98 -2.60 -11.69 36.32
C PHE A 98 -2.46 -12.28 34.92
N GLN A 99 -1.21 -12.47 34.53
CA GLN A 99 -0.87 -13.11 33.28
C GLN A 99 -1.06 -14.64 33.39
N THR A 100 -1.91 -15.21 32.55
CA THR A 100 -2.15 -16.66 32.50
C THR A 100 -1.11 -17.36 31.64
N GLN A 101 -0.79 -16.77 30.48
CA GLN A 101 0.09 -17.35 29.48
C GLN A 101 0.90 -16.27 28.76
N LEU A 102 2.20 -16.53 28.57
CA LEU A 102 3.05 -15.82 27.64
C LEU A 102 3.43 -16.77 26.50
N GLY A 103 3.10 -16.44 25.27
CA GLY A 103 3.56 -17.14 24.08
C GLY A 103 4.48 -16.24 23.27
N LEU A 104 5.66 -16.72 22.89
CA LEU A 104 6.51 -16.06 21.90
C LEU A 104 6.73 -17.03 20.75
N LYS A 105 6.35 -16.64 19.55
CA LYS A 105 6.67 -17.37 18.33
C LYS A 105 7.55 -16.49 17.46
N HIS A 106 8.69 -16.99 17.06
CA HIS A 106 9.61 -16.24 16.21
C HIS A 106 9.98 -17.09 15.00
N LYS A 107 9.70 -16.57 13.81
CA LYS A 107 9.91 -17.22 12.52
C LYS A 107 11.04 -16.52 11.78
N PHE A 108 11.96 -17.30 11.24
CA PHE A 108 13.05 -16.83 10.41
C PHE A 108 13.04 -17.57 9.08
N ASP A 109 12.88 -16.86 7.99
CA ASP A 109 12.82 -17.42 6.63
C ASP A 109 14.13 -17.18 5.88
N THR A 110 14.70 -18.24 5.31
CA THR A 110 15.85 -18.19 4.40
C THR A 110 15.59 -18.96 3.12
N GLU A 111 16.03 -18.41 2.00
CA GLU A 111 16.00 -19.08 0.71
C GLU A 111 17.34 -19.81 0.53
N ILE A 112 17.30 -21.15 0.46
CA ILE A 112 18.49 -21.98 0.23
C ILE A 112 18.78 -22.05 -1.27
N SER A 113 17.73 -22.07 -2.09
CA SER A 113 17.77 -22.10 -3.54
C SER A 113 16.47 -21.49 -4.08
N ASP A 114 16.42 -21.16 -5.37
CA ASP A 114 15.25 -20.59 -6.05
C ASP A 114 13.97 -21.43 -5.88
N ARG A 115 14.10 -22.74 -5.63
CA ARG A 115 12.99 -23.68 -5.42
C ARG A 115 12.85 -24.18 -3.98
N THR A 116 13.76 -23.80 -3.08
CA THR A 116 13.86 -24.41 -1.74
C THR A 116 14.02 -23.34 -0.67
N ARG A 117 13.04 -23.24 0.21
CA ARG A 117 13.02 -22.34 1.35
C ARG A 117 13.12 -23.11 2.64
N PHE A 118 13.89 -22.59 3.57
CA PHE A 118 13.98 -23.09 4.92
C PHE A 118 13.46 -22.05 5.88
N THR A 119 12.61 -22.49 6.80
CA THR A 119 12.00 -21.66 7.81
C THR A 119 12.34 -22.25 9.18
N LEU A 120 12.98 -21.45 10.02
CA LEU A 120 13.20 -21.77 11.42
C LEU A 120 12.13 -21.08 12.26
N THR A 121 11.27 -21.84 12.93
CA THR A 121 10.24 -21.31 13.82
C THR A 121 10.50 -21.74 15.25
N SER A 122 10.82 -20.80 16.14
CA SER A 122 10.82 -21.05 17.58
C SER A 122 9.44 -20.73 18.17
N ARG A 123 8.99 -21.55 19.10
CA ARG A 123 7.74 -21.35 19.85
C ARG A 123 8.02 -21.58 21.32
N LEU A 124 7.93 -20.53 22.11
CA LEU A 124 8.05 -20.53 23.56
C LEU A 124 6.65 -20.27 24.14
N ILE A 125 6.28 -21.03 25.16
CA ILE A 125 5.04 -20.88 25.91
C ILE A 125 5.38 -20.96 27.40
N SER A 126 5.10 -19.91 28.14
CA SER A 126 5.10 -19.90 29.60
C SER A 126 3.66 -19.92 30.10
N LEU A 127 3.33 -20.95 30.89
CA LEU A 127 2.03 -21.14 31.53
C LEU A 127 2.25 -21.21 33.04
N ARG A 128 1.73 -20.22 33.78
CA ARG A 128 1.79 -20.17 35.25
C ARG A 128 3.18 -20.49 35.84
N GLY A 129 4.23 -19.88 35.29
CA GLY A 129 5.61 -20.05 35.77
C GLY A 129 6.36 -21.26 35.22
N ARG A 130 5.69 -22.18 34.48
CA ARG A 130 6.38 -23.24 33.72
C ARG A 130 6.55 -22.80 32.27
N ALA A 131 7.80 -22.68 31.83
CA ALA A 131 8.14 -22.37 30.45
C ALA A 131 8.49 -23.66 29.69
N GLY A 132 7.85 -23.86 28.54
CA GLY A 132 8.18 -24.89 27.56
C GLY A 132 8.46 -24.24 26.21
N GLY A 133 9.42 -24.79 25.47
CA GLY A 133 9.81 -24.27 24.17
C GLY A 133 10.03 -25.40 23.18
N ASN A 134 9.64 -25.20 21.93
CA ASN A 134 10.05 -26.08 20.83
C ASN A 134 10.55 -25.22 19.66
N VAL A 135 11.50 -25.77 18.91
CA VAL A 135 12.05 -25.18 17.69
C VAL A 135 11.70 -26.11 16.53
N PHE A 136 11.10 -25.55 15.50
CA PHE A 136 10.64 -26.25 14.32
C PHE A 136 11.47 -25.82 13.12
N GLY A 137 12.02 -26.79 12.38
CA GLY A 137 12.62 -26.57 11.07
C GLY A 137 11.64 -26.99 9.99
N THR A 138 11.21 -26.05 9.15
CA THR A 138 10.34 -26.32 8.00
C THR A 138 11.12 -26.16 6.69
N LEU A 139 11.20 -27.22 5.90
CA LEU A 139 11.77 -27.21 4.56
C LEU A 139 10.62 -27.21 3.55
N LYS A 140 10.50 -26.12 2.79
CA LYS A 140 9.54 -25.98 1.69
C LYS A 140 10.27 -26.12 0.36
N HIS A 141 9.89 -27.09 -0.45
CA HIS A 141 10.47 -27.36 -1.75
C HIS A 141 9.41 -27.37 -2.85
N GLN A 142 9.61 -26.55 -3.88
CA GLN A 142 8.77 -26.51 -5.06
C GLN A 142 9.33 -27.48 -6.12
N TYR A 143 8.76 -28.69 -6.16
CA TYR A 143 9.19 -29.73 -7.10
C TYR A 143 8.75 -29.42 -8.55
N SER A 144 7.52 -28.92 -8.71
CA SER A 144 7.00 -28.46 -10.00
C SER A 144 6.11 -27.22 -9.79
N PRO A 145 5.71 -26.50 -10.87
CA PRO A 145 4.76 -25.40 -10.75
C PRO A 145 3.44 -25.81 -10.08
N ARG A 146 3.08 -27.10 -10.17
CA ARG A 146 1.85 -27.66 -9.61
C ARG A 146 2.04 -28.38 -8.27
N LEU A 147 3.25 -28.82 -7.93
CA LEU A 147 3.52 -29.63 -6.73
C LEU A 147 4.50 -28.90 -5.80
N GLN A 148 4.03 -28.60 -4.59
CA GLN A 148 4.84 -28.08 -3.49
C GLN A 148 4.86 -29.08 -2.34
N LEU A 149 6.05 -29.36 -1.82
CA LEU A 149 6.27 -30.22 -0.66
C LEU A 149 6.78 -29.38 0.50
N GLU A 150 6.24 -29.59 1.69
CA GLU A 150 6.68 -28.95 2.93
C GLU A 150 6.93 -30.04 3.97
N ALA A 151 8.11 -30.07 4.57
CA ALA A 151 8.45 -30.98 5.66
C ALA A 151 8.82 -30.17 6.90
N ASN A 152 8.07 -30.30 7.97
CA ASN A 152 8.27 -29.60 9.23
C ASN A 152 8.66 -30.60 10.33
N SER A 153 9.78 -30.36 11.00
CA SER A 153 10.29 -31.21 12.07
C SER A 153 10.50 -30.41 13.35
N GLY A 154 9.92 -30.88 14.45
CA GLY A 154 10.22 -30.39 15.79
C GLY A 154 11.56 -30.95 16.27
N LEU A 155 12.49 -30.06 16.60
CA LEU A 155 13.86 -30.39 16.99
C LEU A 155 13.96 -30.82 18.46
N LEU A 156 13.08 -30.29 19.32
CA LEU A 156 13.01 -30.63 20.75
C LEU A 156 11.86 -31.59 21.03
N GLU A 157 11.91 -32.27 22.18
CA GLU A 157 10.85 -33.18 22.62
C GLU A 157 9.54 -32.41 22.95
N PRO A 158 8.36 -32.94 22.57
CA PRO A 158 8.14 -34.10 21.70
C PRO A 158 8.48 -33.77 20.23
N ARG A 159 9.27 -34.64 19.59
CA ARG A 159 9.64 -34.49 18.19
C ARG A 159 8.44 -34.83 17.31
N THR A 160 7.97 -33.88 16.53
CA THR A 160 6.85 -34.07 15.59
C THR A 160 7.32 -33.87 14.17
N LEU A 161 7.00 -34.81 13.27
CA LEU A 161 7.23 -34.67 11.84
C LEU A 161 5.88 -34.41 11.16
N VAL A 162 5.77 -33.29 10.46
CA VAL A 162 4.61 -32.94 9.64
C VAL A 162 5.06 -32.81 8.20
N SER A 163 4.55 -33.65 7.32
CA SER A 163 4.76 -33.52 5.88
C SER A 163 3.48 -33.02 5.21
N LYS A 164 3.57 -31.99 4.39
CA LYS A 164 2.46 -31.44 3.61
C LYS A 164 2.82 -31.49 2.13
N ALA A 165 1.91 -31.98 1.31
CA ALA A 165 1.98 -31.93 -0.14
C ALA A 165 0.80 -31.11 -0.66
N THR A 166 1.10 -30.02 -1.36
CA THR A 166 0.09 -29.19 -2.05
C THR A 166 0.21 -29.45 -3.54
N PHE A 167 -0.89 -29.90 -4.14
CA PHE A 167 -1.00 -30.16 -5.57
C PHE A 167 -2.09 -29.28 -6.19
N GLU A 168 -1.68 -28.39 -7.09
CA GLU A 168 -2.55 -27.52 -7.86
C GLU A 168 -2.93 -28.22 -9.16
N LEU A 169 -4.16 -28.75 -9.24
CA LEU A 169 -4.63 -29.41 -10.47
C LEU A 169 -4.86 -28.38 -11.58
N ASN A 170 -5.63 -27.35 -11.25
CA ASN A 170 -6.06 -26.26 -12.13
C ASN A 170 -6.09 -24.95 -11.32
N GLU A 171 -6.19 -23.80 -12.00
CA GLU A 171 -6.31 -22.47 -11.35
C GLU A 171 -7.46 -22.40 -10.32
N ALA A 172 -8.50 -23.21 -10.50
CA ALA A 172 -9.67 -23.27 -9.64
C ALA A 172 -9.62 -24.38 -8.56
N THR A 173 -8.72 -25.37 -8.66
CA THR A 173 -8.76 -26.57 -7.80
C THR A 173 -7.39 -26.90 -7.23
N THR A 174 -7.33 -26.96 -5.89
CA THR A 174 -6.12 -27.32 -5.15
C THR A 174 -6.42 -28.48 -4.20
N LEU A 175 -5.53 -29.48 -4.19
CA LEU A 175 -5.55 -30.57 -3.24
C LEU A 175 -4.36 -30.42 -2.30
N ARG A 176 -4.59 -30.67 -1.01
CA ARG A 176 -3.56 -30.67 0.01
C ARG A 176 -3.65 -31.96 0.81
N ALA A 177 -2.54 -32.65 0.95
CA ALA A 177 -2.41 -33.80 1.83
C ALA A 177 -1.39 -33.47 2.92
N GLU A 178 -1.78 -33.58 4.18
CA GLU A 178 -0.92 -33.38 5.34
C GLU A 178 -0.86 -34.66 6.16
N SER A 179 0.35 -35.13 6.45
CA SER A 179 0.61 -36.24 7.36
C SER A 179 1.33 -35.70 8.58
N THR A 180 0.80 -35.97 9.77
CA THR A 180 1.42 -35.60 11.04
C THR A 180 1.73 -36.87 11.83
N THR A 181 3.01 -37.04 12.18
CA THR A 181 3.50 -38.17 12.99
C THR A 181 4.28 -37.65 14.19
N ILE A 182 3.95 -38.14 15.39
CA ILE A 182 4.72 -37.84 16.59
C ILE A 182 5.81 -38.92 16.70
N LEU A 183 7.07 -38.54 16.53
CA LEU A 183 8.20 -39.49 16.46
C LEU A 183 8.37 -40.31 17.75
N ALA A 184 7.99 -39.75 18.90
CA ALA A 184 8.04 -40.46 20.18
C ALA A 184 7.15 -41.71 20.22
N ASN A 185 6.04 -41.72 19.48
CA ASN A 185 5.06 -42.81 19.45
C ASN A 185 4.93 -43.43 18.05
N ALA A 186 5.90 -43.22 17.15
CA ALA A 186 5.78 -43.57 15.74
C ALA A 186 5.64 -45.08 15.46
N LEU A 187 5.95 -45.95 16.43
CA LEU A 187 5.74 -47.39 16.34
C LEU A 187 4.35 -47.85 16.82
N GLU A 188 3.66 -47.06 17.64
CA GLU A 188 2.37 -47.41 18.22
C GLU A 188 1.19 -46.65 17.58
N ASP A 189 1.42 -45.40 17.14
CA ASP A 189 0.36 -44.52 16.64
C ASP A 189 0.35 -44.41 15.11
N VAL A 190 -0.84 -44.48 14.51
CA VAL A 190 -1.02 -44.34 13.06
C VAL A 190 -0.82 -42.86 12.67
N PRO A 191 -0.06 -42.55 11.60
CA PRO A 191 0.13 -41.16 11.18
C PRO A 191 -1.22 -40.50 10.86
N ARG A 192 -1.44 -39.31 11.42
CA ARG A 192 -2.66 -38.55 11.19
C ARG A 192 -2.63 -37.94 9.79
N LEU A 193 -3.48 -38.42 8.91
CA LEU A 193 -3.62 -37.95 7.54
C LEU A 193 -4.80 -36.98 7.43
N THR A 194 -4.55 -35.78 6.93
CA THR A 194 -5.56 -34.77 6.63
C THR A 194 -5.53 -34.46 5.14
N ILE A 195 -6.60 -34.79 4.43
CA ILE A 195 -6.77 -34.52 3.00
C ILE A 195 -7.74 -33.37 2.85
N THR A 196 -7.30 -32.27 2.27
CA THR A 196 -8.10 -31.07 2.02
C THR A 196 -8.22 -30.81 0.53
N GLY A 197 -9.43 -30.83 0.00
CA GLY A 197 -9.74 -30.40 -1.36
C GLY A 197 -10.40 -29.03 -1.34
N GLN A 198 -9.79 -28.06 -2.01
CA GLN A 198 -10.34 -26.71 -2.19
C GLN A 198 -10.65 -26.49 -3.66
N ARG A 199 -11.86 -26.02 -3.96
CA ARG A 199 -12.31 -25.70 -5.31
C ARG A 199 -13.08 -24.38 -5.36
N LEU A 200 -12.78 -23.55 -6.33
CA LEU A 200 -13.63 -22.44 -6.76
C LEU A 200 -14.82 -23.04 -7.54
N LEU A 201 -16.01 -22.99 -6.96
CA LEU A 201 -17.24 -23.54 -7.55
C LEU A 201 -17.89 -22.52 -8.49
N ASP A 202 -17.91 -21.25 -8.06
CA ASP A 202 -18.26 -20.07 -8.87
C ASP A 202 -17.20 -18.99 -8.66
N PRO A 203 -17.08 -17.97 -9.53
CA PRO A 203 -16.13 -16.86 -9.36
C PRO A 203 -16.23 -16.16 -7.99
N THR A 204 -17.38 -16.27 -7.34
CA THR A 204 -17.70 -15.67 -6.04
C THR A 204 -17.77 -16.67 -4.89
N LEU A 205 -17.57 -17.97 -5.11
CA LEU A 205 -17.83 -19.01 -4.12
C LEU A 205 -16.78 -20.12 -4.16
N THR A 206 -16.09 -20.32 -3.05
CA THR A 206 -15.09 -21.36 -2.85
C THR A 206 -15.59 -22.39 -1.85
N GLY A 207 -15.52 -23.67 -2.23
CA GLY A 207 -15.77 -24.80 -1.36
C GLY A 207 -14.45 -25.43 -0.90
N VAL A 208 -14.37 -25.81 0.37
CA VAL A 208 -13.27 -26.59 0.92
C VAL A 208 -13.84 -27.76 1.69
N ILE A 209 -13.32 -28.94 1.42
CA ILE A 209 -13.66 -30.18 2.13
C ILE A 209 -12.35 -30.70 2.72
N SER A 210 -12.30 -30.90 4.03
CA SER A 210 -11.17 -31.49 4.73
C SER A 210 -11.59 -32.74 5.46
N PHE A 211 -10.93 -33.86 5.16
CA PHE A 211 -11.12 -35.13 5.84
C PHE A 211 -9.87 -35.48 6.64
N THR A 212 -10.04 -35.81 7.92
CA THR A 212 -8.97 -36.17 8.85
C THR A 212 -9.18 -37.61 9.31
N THR A 213 -8.17 -38.45 9.14
CA THR A 213 -8.18 -39.84 9.62
C THR A 213 -8.11 -39.91 11.14
N PRO A 214 -8.65 -40.96 11.76
CA PRO A 214 -8.55 -41.17 13.20
C PRO A 214 -7.11 -41.55 13.61
N THR A 215 -6.77 -41.27 14.85
CA THR A 215 -5.60 -41.82 15.57
C THR A 215 -6.11 -42.60 16.78
N LEU A 216 -5.21 -43.20 17.58
CA LEU A 216 -5.60 -43.90 18.82
C LEU A 216 -6.33 -43.00 19.83
N ILE A 217 -6.07 -41.69 19.79
CA ILE A 217 -6.52 -40.71 20.80
C ILE A 217 -7.54 -39.72 20.21
N THR A 218 -7.51 -39.45 18.91
CA THR A 218 -8.41 -38.48 18.27
C THR A 218 -9.28 -39.15 17.21
N PRO A 219 -10.60 -38.95 17.22
CA PRO A 219 -11.49 -39.54 16.23
C PRO A 219 -11.35 -38.86 14.85
N SER A 220 -11.95 -39.48 13.83
CA SER A 220 -11.98 -38.91 12.48
C SER A 220 -12.80 -37.62 12.43
N ALA A 221 -12.46 -36.70 11.52
CA ALA A 221 -13.20 -35.45 11.35
C ALA A 221 -13.39 -35.12 9.87
N LEU A 222 -14.59 -34.70 9.50
CA LEU A 222 -14.95 -34.19 8.19
C LEU A 222 -15.43 -32.74 8.36
N ALA A 223 -14.74 -31.79 7.76
CA ALA A 223 -15.17 -30.40 7.73
C ALA A 223 -15.46 -29.95 6.30
N VAL A 224 -16.60 -29.30 6.11
CA VAL A 224 -17.01 -28.68 4.85
C VAL A 224 -17.17 -27.19 5.11
N SER A 225 -16.43 -26.37 4.38
CA SER A 225 -16.58 -24.92 4.44
C SER A 225 -16.91 -24.33 3.08
N LEU A 226 -17.83 -23.38 3.08
CA LEU A 226 -18.25 -22.61 1.94
C LEU A 226 -17.91 -21.14 2.22
N SER A 227 -17.08 -20.50 1.39
CA SER A 227 -16.79 -19.08 1.54
C SER A 227 -17.11 -18.32 0.28
N SER A 228 -17.85 -17.23 0.44
CA SER A 228 -18.23 -16.32 -0.63
C SER A 228 -17.36 -15.06 -0.61
N THR A 229 -17.09 -14.50 -1.79
CA THR A 229 -16.46 -13.18 -1.97
C THR A 229 -17.27 -12.05 -1.34
N ASN A 230 -18.58 -12.26 -1.13
CA ASN A 230 -19.47 -11.32 -0.43
C ASN A 230 -19.19 -11.28 1.08
N GLY A 231 -18.24 -12.07 1.57
CA GLY A 231 -17.78 -12.06 2.96
C GLY A 231 -18.53 -13.02 3.87
N LEU A 232 -19.47 -13.80 3.35
CA LEU A 232 -20.13 -14.89 4.07
C LEU A 232 -19.27 -16.16 3.98
N ALA A 233 -18.93 -16.74 5.11
CA ALA A 233 -18.30 -18.06 5.20
C ALA A 233 -19.08 -18.93 6.17
N THR A 234 -19.43 -20.15 5.75
CA THR A 234 -20.09 -21.13 6.61
C THR A 234 -19.22 -22.37 6.68
N THR A 235 -19.08 -22.96 7.87
CA THR A 235 -18.33 -24.20 8.05
C THR A 235 -19.13 -25.18 8.90
N VAL A 236 -19.11 -26.44 8.50
CA VAL A 236 -19.72 -27.55 9.21
C VAL A 236 -18.63 -28.57 9.45
N GLU A 237 -18.30 -28.82 10.70
CA GLU A 237 -17.33 -29.82 11.16
C GLU A 237 -18.08 -30.96 11.84
N LEU A 238 -17.92 -32.17 11.30
CA LEU A 238 -18.51 -33.40 11.79
C LEU A 238 -17.38 -34.33 12.25
N SER A 239 -17.38 -34.68 13.52
CA SER A 239 -16.53 -35.73 14.08
C SER A 239 -17.33 -36.50 15.14
N PRO A 240 -16.99 -37.77 15.42
CA PRO A 240 -17.64 -38.57 16.45
C PRO A 240 -17.71 -37.90 17.83
N ALA A 241 -16.71 -37.06 18.18
CA ALA A 241 -16.65 -36.36 19.46
C ALA A 241 -17.06 -34.87 19.39
N LYS A 242 -17.23 -34.31 18.19
CA LYS A 242 -17.50 -32.88 17.98
C LYS A 242 -18.30 -32.63 16.70
N LEU A 243 -19.50 -32.08 16.84
CA LEU A 243 -20.31 -31.55 15.76
C LEU A 243 -20.36 -30.04 15.90
N GLN A 244 -19.78 -29.27 14.97
CA GLN A 244 -19.75 -27.80 15.03
C GLN A 244 -20.26 -27.18 13.73
N LEU A 245 -21.15 -26.21 13.85
CA LEU A 245 -21.62 -25.35 12.78
C LEU A 245 -21.14 -23.93 13.07
N SER A 246 -20.50 -23.26 12.11
CA SER A 246 -20.12 -21.87 12.24
C SER A 246 -20.47 -21.06 10.99
N ALA A 247 -20.81 -19.80 11.20
CA ALA A 247 -21.08 -18.83 10.16
C ALA A 247 -20.34 -17.53 10.50
N GLU A 248 -19.63 -16.97 9.53
CA GLU A 248 -18.92 -15.70 9.62
C GLU A 248 -19.42 -14.79 8.49
N TYR A 249 -19.72 -13.54 8.82
CA TYR A 249 -20.09 -12.52 7.85
C TYR A 249 -19.21 -11.28 8.03
N ALA A 250 -18.47 -10.92 6.98
CA ALA A 250 -17.50 -9.84 7.01
C ALA A 250 -17.79 -8.75 5.96
N VAL A 251 -17.91 -7.50 6.40
CA VAL A 251 -18.20 -6.33 5.56
C VAL A 251 -17.12 -5.26 5.74
N ARG A 252 -16.78 -4.56 4.66
CA ARG A 252 -15.90 -3.38 4.69
C ARG A 252 -16.74 -2.10 4.68
N VAL A 253 -16.60 -1.30 5.73
CA VAL A 253 -17.31 -0.02 5.89
C VAL A 253 -16.31 1.13 5.77
N GLY A 254 -16.53 2.07 4.83
CA GLY A 254 -15.71 3.29 4.69
C GLY A 254 -14.69 3.31 3.55
N GLY A 255 -14.92 2.61 2.44
CA GLY A 255 -14.08 2.69 1.23
C GLY A 255 -12.75 1.94 1.34
N LYS A 256 -11.72 2.35 0.56
CA LYS A 256 -10.43 1.63 0.45
C LYS A 256 -9.62 1.59 1.76
N ASP A 257 -9.79 2.57 2.64
CA ASP A 257 -9.16 2.63 3.98
C ASP A 257 -10.16 2.36 5.11
N GLY A 258 -11.29 1.73 4.77
CA GLY A 258 -12.39 1.45 5.68
C GLY A 258 -12.05 0.42 6.77
N VAL A 259 -12.89 0.40 7.80
CA VAL A 259 -12.87 -0.62 8.85
C VAL A 259 -13.56 -1.87 8.31
N ARG A 260 -12.91 -3.03 8.41
CA ARG A 260 -13.58 -4.31 8.11
C ARG A 260 -14.14 -4.87 9.41
N LEU A 261 -15.46 -4.97 9.45
CA LEU A 261 -16.23 -5.56 10.54
C LEU A 261 -16.55 -7.00 10.15
N ALA A 262 -16.38 -7.95 11.06
CA ALA A 262 -16.86 -9.30 10.89
C ALA A 262 -17.59 -9.77 12.14
N ALA A 263 -18.70 -10.46 11.94
CA ALA A 263 -19.43 -11.15 12.98
C ALA A 263 -19.39 -12.64 12.68
N SER A 264 -19.01 -13.45 13.65
CA SER A 264 -19.05 -14.91 13.56
C SER A 264 -19.86 -15.49 14.69
N ALA A 265 -20.62 -16.53 14.38
CA ALA A 265 -21.35 -17.34 15.34
C ALA A 265 -21.00 -18.80 15.09
N ALA A 266 -20.70 -19.53 16.15
CA ALA A 266 -20.43 -20.96 16.10
C ALA A 266 -21.19 -21.67 17.20
N THR A 267 -21.79 -22.81 16.86
CA THR A 267 -22.50 -23.68 17.79
C THR A 267 -22.05 -25.09 17.55
N GLY A 268 -21.74 -25.85 18.60
CA GLY A 268 -21.37 -27.24 18.44
C GLY A 268 -21.59 -28.07 19.68
N LEU A 269 -21.82 -29.35 19.47
CA LEU A 269 -21.88 -30.37 20.52
C LEU A 269 -20.51 -31.01 20.61
N SER A 270 -19.95 -31.06 21.81
CA SER A 270 -18.72 -31.78 22.12
C SER A 270 -18.93 -32.70 23.32
N GLU A 271 -17.95 -33.54 23.66
CA GLU A 271 -17.99 -34.37 24.88
C GLU A 271 -18.28 -33.56 26.16
N GLY A 272 -17.94 -32.26 26.18
CA GLY A 272 -18.24 -31.33 27.27
C GLY A 272 -19.63 -30.66 27.22
N GLY A 273 -20.51 -31.07 26.31
CA GLY A 273 -21.86 -30.51 26.12
C GLY A 273 -21.96 -29.50 24.96
N LEU A 274 -23.05 -28.72 24.98
CA LEU A 274 -23.34 -27.69 23.98
C LEU A 274 -22.41 -26.48 24.17
N GLY A 275 -21.60 -26.23 23.14
CA GLY A 275 -20.74 -25.07 22.96
C GLY A 275 -21.37 -24.02 22.03
N MET A 276 -21.61 -22.80 22.48
CA MET A 276 -21.98 -21.66 21.63
C MET A 276 -20.94 -20.56 21.74
N MET A 277 -20.64 -19.87 20.65
CA MET A 277 -19.67 -18.78 20.60
C MET A 277 -20.14 -17.72 19.61
N VAL A 278 -20.16 -16.47 20.04
CA VAL A 278 -20.42 -15.31 19.18
C VAL A 278 -19.22 -14.40 19.27
N GLU A 279 -18.59 -14.08 18.14
CA GLU A 279 -17.51 -13.11 18.06
C GLU A 279 -17.89 -11.94 17.15
N VAL A 280 -17.55 -10.73 17.58
CA VAL A 280 -17.59 -9.53 16.76
C VAL A 280 -16.18 -8.97 16.71
N ASN A 281 -15.63 -8.80 15.52
CA ASN A 281 -14.31 -8.22 15.33
C ASN A 281 -14.34 -7.02 14.39
N GLY A 282 -13.53 -6.02 14.73
CA GLY A 282 -13.32 -4.82 13.94
C GLY A 282 -11.83 -4.68 13.62
N THR A 283 -11.51 -4.57 12.34
CA THR A 283 -10.14 -4.38 11.86
C THR A 283 -9.99 -3.02 11.20
N ALA A 284 -9.05 -2.22 11.71
CA ALA A 284 -8.74 -0.90 11.21
C ALA A 284 -7.28 -0.85 10.76
N LYS A 285 -7.04 -0.41 9.53
CA LYS A 285 -5.69 -0.07 9.06
C LYS A 285 -5.36 1.34 9.51
N ILE A 286 -4.38 1.48 10.40
CA ILE A 286 -3.96 2.77 10.96
C ILE A 286 -2.95 3.44 10.04
N ALA A 287 -1.95 2.67 9.61
CA ALA A 287 -0.89 3.07 8.67
C ALA A 287 -0.74 2.02 7.55
N GLU A 288 0.09 2.29 6.55
CA GLU A 288 0.28 1.39 5.40
C GLU A 288 0.74 -0.01 5.82
N SER A 289 1.58 -0.10 6.87
CA SER A 289 2.11 -1.36 7.43
C SER A 289 1.59 -1.70 8.84
N THR A 290 0.60 -0.94 9.36
CA THR A 290 0.08 -1.13 10.73
C THR A 290 -1.42 -1.34 10.74
N SER A 291 -1.86 -2.47 11.29
CA SER A 291 -3.29 -2.78 11.46
C SER A 291 -3.59 -3.18 12.89
N VAL A 292 -4.71 -2.67 13.39
CA VAL A 292 -5.26 -3.00 14.71
C VAL A 292 -6.55 -3.75 14.51
N ARG A 293 -6.69 -4.87 15.21
CA ARG A 293 -7.90 -5.67 15.29
C ARG A 293 -8.33 -5.74 16.74
N VAL A 294 -9.59 -5.40 16.98
CA VAL A 294 -10.26 -5.60 18.26
C VAL A 294 -11.32 -6.66 18.04
N MET A 295 -11.39 -7.65 18.92
CA MET A 295 -12.35 -8.74 18.84
C MET A 295 -12.98 -8.94 20.22
N VAL A 296 -14.29 -9.05 20.24
CA VAL A 296 -15.10 -9.32 21.42
C VAL A 296 -15.76 -10.67 21.18
N ALA A 297 -15.57 -11.60 22.10
CA ALA A 297 -16.07 -12.96 21.97
C ALA A 297 -16.80 -13.36 23.26
N ALA A 298 -18.02 -13.85 23.10
CA ALA A 298 -18.83 -14.42 24.17
C ALA A 298 -19.07 -15.91 23.87
N ALA A 299 -18.70 -16.78 24.80
CA ALA A 299 -18.77 -18.22 24.63
C ALA A 299 -19.46 -18.91 25.82
N LEU A 300 -20.14 -20.01 25.54
CA LEU A 300 -20.88 -20.88 26.46
C LEU A 300 -20.46 -22.32 26.16
N PRO A 301 -19.68 -23.02 26.99
CA PRO A 301 -18.93 -22.53 28.14
C PRO A 301 -17.68 -21.73 27.70
N GLY A 302 -17.36 -20.63 28.37
CA GLY A 302 -16.17 -19.83 28.03
C GLY A 302 -16.21 -18.35 28.44
N GLY A 303 -17.37 -17.84 28.82
CA GLY A 303 -17.55 -16.47 29.30
C GLY A 303 -17.27 -15.40 28.25
N VAL A 304 -16.92 -14.21 28.69
CA VAL A 304 -16.65 -13.04 27.84
C VAL A 304 -15.15 -12.78 27.75
N SER A 305 -14.65 -12.58 26.53
CA SER A 305 -13.24 -12.28 26.27
C SER A 305 -13.07 -11.15 25.26
N LEU A 306 -12.04 -10.34 25.46
CA LEU A 306 -11.65 -9.22 24.62
C LEU A 306 -10.25 -9.50 24.10
N LYS A 307 -10.07 -9.59 22.78
CA LYS A 307 -8.79 -9.86 22.13
C LYS A 307 -8.33 -8.65 21.35
N PHE A 308 -7.16 -8.12 21.69
CA PHE A 308 -6.47 -7.09 20.91
C PHE A 308 -5.41 -7.74 20.03
N ASN A 309 -5.32 -7.33 18.78
CA ASN A 309 -4.31 -7.83 17.85
C ASN A 309 -3.72 -6.66 17.06
N LEU A 310 -2.46 -6.33 17.34
CA LEU A 310 -1.68 -5.29 16.67
C LEU A 310 -0.69 -5.96 15.73
N ASN A 311 -0.75 -5.61 14.46
CA ASN A 311 0.22 -6.03 13.45
C ASN A 311 1.00 -4.82 12.97
N HIS A 312 2.33 -4.89 12.99
CA HIS A 312 3.24 -3.85 12.53
C HIS A 312 4.50 -4.49 11.91
N LEU A 313 4.76 -4.23 10.62
CA LEU A 313 6.02 -4.63 9.93
C LEU A 313 6.46 -6.08 10.21
N GLY A 314 5.55 -7.05 10.06
CA GLY A 314 5.84 -8.48 10.31
C GLY A 314 5.85 -8.90 11.79
N GLN A 315 5.72 -7.97 12.73
CA GLN A 315 5.53 -8.24 14.15
C GLN A 315 4.04 -8.23 14.52
N ARG A 316 3.62 -9.20 15.31
CA ARG A 316 2.24 -9.39 15.74
C ARG A 316 2.15 -9.49 17.25
N ILE A 317 1.32 -8.66 17.87
CA ILE A 317 1.07 -8.67 19.32
C ILE A 317 -0.40 -8.97 19.56
N ILE A 318 -0.68 -10.09 20.21
CA ILE A 318 -2.03 -10.55 20.54
C ILE A 318 -2.20 -10.56 22.06
N ILE A 319 -3.18 -9.81 22.56
CA ILE A 319 -3.48 -9.72 23.98
C ILE A 319 -4.93 -10.16 24.20
N PRO A 320 -5.19 -11.46 24.41
CA PRO A 320 -6.49 -11.94 24.85
C PRO A 320 -6.68 -11.69 26.34
N ILE A 321 -7.74 -10.98 26.68
CA ILE A 321 -8.15 -10.62 28.03
C ILE A 321 -9.44 -11.37 28.34
N GLN A 322 -9.38 -12.30 29.30
CA GLN A 322 -10.57 -13.00 29.77
C GLN A 322 -11.27 -12.18 30.86
N LEU A 323 -12.48 -11.71 30.59
CA LEU A 323 -13.24 -10.80 31.46
C LEU A 323 -14.23 -11.53 32.37
N SER A 324 -14.74 -12.68 31.96
CA SER A 324 -15.56 -13.55 32.81
C SER A 324 -15.33 -15.01 32.46
N ARG A 325 -15.59 -15.90 33.43
CA ARG A 325 -15.62 -17.36 33.22
C ARG A 325 -17.02 -17.85 32.89
N GLU A 326 -18.01 -17.18 33.47
CA GLU A 326 -19.43 -17.40 33.24
C GLU A 326 -19.94 -16.46 32.15
N PHE A 327 -20.96 -16.89 31.43
CA PHE A 327 -21.61 -16.08 30.42
C PHE A 327 -22.52 -15.05 31.11
N ASP A 328 -22.18 -13.77 30.96
CA ASP A 328 -23.02 -12.66 31.37
C ASP A 328 -23.32 -11.80 30.14
N LEU A 329 -24.60 -11.73 29.77
CA LEU A 329 -25.09 -11.00 28.61
C LEU A 329 -24.82 -9.49 28.75
N ASN A 330 -24.97 -8.93 29.96
CA ASN A 330 -24.77 -7.50 30.18
C ASN A 330 -23.30 -7.13 29.97
N LEU A 331 -22.39 -7.95 30.52
CA LEU A 331 -20.96 -7.79 30.31
C LEU A 331 -20.58 -7.96 28.83
N ALA A 332 -21.16 -8.94 28.13
CA ALA A 332 -20.95 -9.12 26.70
C ALA A 332 -21.38 -7.88 25.89
N LEU A 333 -22.51 -7.27 26.23
CA LEU A 333 -22.99 -6.05 25.58
C LEU A 333 -22.08 -4.85 25.87
N TYR A 334 -21.69 -4.61 27.13
CA TYR A 334 -20.78 -3.51 27.46
C TYR A 334 -19.42 -3.67 26.79
N THR A 335 -18.89 -4.89 26.77
CA THR A 335 -17.60 -5.19 26.13
C THR A 335 -17.67 -5.15 24.61
N ALA A 336 -18.85 -5.28 23.99
CA ALA A 336 -19.03 -5.05 22.57
C ALA A 336 -19.17 -3.55 22.24
N VAL A 337 -19.99 -2.84 23.02
CA VAL A 337 -20.37 -1.44 22.76
C VAL A 337 -19.21 -0.48 23.06
N ILE A 338 -18.53 -0.62 24.21
CA ILE A 338 -17.48 0.31 24.65
C ILE A 338 -16.30 0.34 23.65
N PRO A 339 -15.68 -0.80 23.26
CA PRO A 339 -14.59 -0.80 22.29
C PRO A 339 -15.03 -0.30 20.91
N SER A 340 -16.26 -0.61 20.49
CA SER A 340 -16.81 -0.15 19.21
C SER A 340 -16.97 1.37 19.16
N ILE A 341 -17.57 1.98 20.19
CA ILE A 341 -17.70 3.44 20.31
C ILE A 341 -16.30 4.07 20.40
N SER A 342 -15.40 3.50 21.22
CA SER A 342 -14.04 4.01 21.36
C SER A 342 -13.28 3.99 20.02
N ALA A 343 -13.44 2.95 19.21
CA ALA A 343 -12.80 2.84 17.90
C ALA A 343 -13.32 3.90 16.92
N VAL A 344 -14.62 4.19 16.94
CA VAL A 344 -15.22 5.27 16.12
C VAL A 344 -14.71 6.63 16.56
N LEU A 345 -14.66 6.91 17.87
CA LEU A 345 -14.16 8.16 18.41
C LEU A 345 -12.67 8.37 18.08
N VAL A 346 -11.83 7.37 18.29
CA VAL A 346 -10.39 7.42 17.93
C VAL A 346 -10.24 7.65 16.42
N ASN A 347 -11.04 7.00 15.59
CA ASN A 347 -10.95 7.19 14.15
C ASN A 347 -11.36 8.60 13.73
N GLN A 348 -12.43 9.15 14.29
CA GLN A 348 -12.93 10.49 13.91
C GLN A 348 -12.08 11.62 14.49
N TYR A 349 -11.68 11.55 15.76
CA TYR A 349 -11.01 12.65 16.46
C TYR A 349 -9.49 12.61 16.41
N ILE A 350 -8.88 11.43 16.24
CA ILE A 350 -7.42 11.29 16.25
C ILE A 350 -6.92 10.95 14.83
N LEU A 351 -7.41 9.85 14.25
CA LEU A 351 -6.85 9.33 13.00
C LEU A 351 -7.19 10.20 11.77
N LYS A 352 -8.46 10.57 11.57
CA LYS A 352 -8.87 11.43 10.45
C LYS A 352 -8.15 12.78 10.41
N PRO A 353 -8.10 13.59 11.49
CA PRO A 353 -7.41 14.87 11.44
C PRO A 353 -5.91 14.73 11.27
N GLN A 354 -5.27 13.70 11.85
CA GLN A 354 -3.85 13.44 11.59
C GLN A 354 -3.58 13.09 10.13
N ARG A 355 -4.44 12.29 9.49
CA ARG A 355 -4.33 11.99 8.05
C ARG A 355 -4.47 13.26 7.22
N GLN A 356 -5.42 14.13 7.54
CA GLN A 356 -5.58 15.41 6.86
C GLN A 356 -4.36 16.33 7.06
N LYS A 357 -3.82 16.43 8.28
CA LYS A 357 -2.59 17.18 8.56
C LYS A 357 -1.40 16.63 7.77
N ARG A 358 -1.22 15.31 7.72
CA ARG A 358 -0.15 14.68 6.90
C ARG A 358 -0.34 14.91 5.41
N ALA A 359 -1.58 14.87 4.92
CA ALA A 359 -1.89 15.17 3.53
C ALA A 359 -1.57 16.63 3.17
N ARG A 360 -1.93 17.58 4.06
CA ARG A 360 -1.60 19.00 3.92
C ARG A 360 -0.09 19.24 3.98
N GLY A 361 0.62 18.68 4.96
CA GLY A 361 2.08 18.82 5.06
C GLY A 361 2.81 18.27 3.84
N ARG A 362 2.35 17.15 3.25
CA ARG A 362 2.89 16.66 1.97
C ARG A 362 2.65 17.65 0.84
N LEU A 363 1.47 18.24 0.76
CA LEU A 363 1.15 19.25 -0.25
C LEU A 363 2.03 20.51 -0.08
N GLU A 364 2.29 20.92 1.17
CA GLU A 364 3.18 22.04 1.50
C GLU A 364 4.62 21.75 1.08
N THR A 365 5.19 20.60 1.44
CA THR A 365 6.55 20.23 1.00
C THR A 365 6.70 20.15 -0.52
N LEU A 366 5.64 19.75 -1.24
CA LEU A 366 5.64 19.76 -2.70
C LEU A 366 5.61 21.19 -3.26
N ARG A 367 4.82 22.08 -2.64
CA ARG A 367 4.77 23.50 -3.01
C ARG A 367 6.08 24.22 -2.73
N GLU A 368 6.72 23.93 -1.59
CA GLU A 368 8.02 24.49 -1.22
C GLU A 368 9.10 24.10 -2.25
N ARG A 369 9.19 22.81 -2.60
CA ARG A 369 10.12 22.34 -3.64
C ARG A 369 9.85 22.97 -5.00
N GLN A 370 8.58 23.12 -5.37
CA GLN A 370 8.22 23.81 -6.61
C GLN A 370 8.61 25.29 -6.59
N ALA A 371 8.44 25.97 -5.45
CA ALA A 371 8.83 27.36 -5.28
C ALA A 371 10.36 27.55 -5.33
N GLU A 372 11.13 26.61 -4.77
CA GLU A 372 12.60 26.62 -4.81
C GLU A 372 13.11 26.48 -6.25
N ILE A 373 12.63 25.47 -6.99
CA ILE A 373 12.98 25.28 -8.41
C ILE A 373 12.61 26.53 -9.23
N LEU A 374 11.42 27.09 -9.00
CA LEU A 374 10.99 28.30 -9.70
C LEU A 374 11.87 29.51 -9.38
N ALA A 375 12.34 29.64 -8.14
CA ALA A 375 13.23 30.71 -7.73
C ALA A 375 14.62 30.58 -8.37
N GLU A 376 15.16 29.35 -8.47
CA GLU A 376 16.42 29.07 -9.18
C GLU A 376 16.30 29.40 -10.67
N GLU A 377 15.25 28.92 -11.34
CA GLU A 377 15.01 29.23 -12.76
C GLU A 377 14.84 30.73 -12.99
N ARG A 378 14.14 31.43 -12.09
CA ARG A 378 14.01 32.89 -12.16
C ARG A 378 15.36 33.60 -12.03
N GLN A 379 16.21 33.22 -11.08
CA GLN A 379 17.53 33.82 -10.91
C GLN A 379 18.42 33.59 -12.14
N THR A 380 18.40 32.38 -12.71
CA THR A 380 19.19 32.08 -13.92
C THR A 380 18.72 32.91 -15.12
N ALA A 381 17.42 33.12 -15.28
CA ALA A 381 16.86 33.97 -16.32
C ALA A 381 17.21 35.46 -16.11
N GLU A 382 17.10 35.97 -14.88
CA GLU A 382 17.45 37.36 -14.55
C GLU A 382 18.95 37.64 -14.79
N HIS A 383 19.84 36.77 -14.34
CA HIS A 383 21.27 36.88 -14.61
C HIS A 383 21.60 36.81 -16.12
N TYR A 384 20.90 35.96 -16.87
CA TYR A 384 21.06 35.91 -18.32
C TYR A 384 20.63 37.24 -18.98
N ILE A 385 19.47 37.78 -18.59
CA ILE A 385 18.97 39.07 -19.10
C ILE A 385 19.95 40.20 -18.79
N GLU A 386 20.53 40.23 -17.60
CA GLU A 386 21.55 41.21 -17.21
C GLU A 386 22.80 41.11 -18.10
N SER A 387 23.28 39.89 -18.34
CA SER A 387 24.48 39.63 -19.16
C SER A 387 24.36 40.05 -20.62
N ILE A 388 23.13 40.06 -21.18
CA ILE A 388 22.88 40.40 -22.59
C ILE A 388 22.50 41.86 -22.81
N SER A 389 22.33 42.65 -21.75
CA SER A 389 21.85 44.04 -21.81
C SER A 389 22.66 44.93 -22.75
N GLU A 390 23.99 44.85 -22.73
CA GLU A 390 24.86 45.60 -23.64
C GLU A 390 24.69 45.19 -25.11
N GLN A 391 24.55 43.88 -25.38
CA GLN A 391 24.37 43.36 -26.73
C GLN A 391 23.02 43.79 -27.31
N VAL A 392 21.97 43.74 -26.48
CA VAL A 392 20.64 44.22 -26.84
C VAL A 392 20.68 45.70 -27.17
N ARG A 393 21.35 46.53 -26.36
CA ARG A 393 21.50 47.97 -26.63
C ARG A 393 22.14 48.23 -27.99
N ARG A 394 23.25 47.54 -28.31
CA ARG A 394 23.91 47.66 -29.62
C ARG A 394 22.99 47.26 -30.78
N LYS A 395 22.20 46.19 -30.62
CA LYS A 395 21.21 45.76 -31.61
C LYS A 395 20.07 46.77 -31.79
N VAL A 396 19.58 47.35 -30.70
CA VAL A 396 18.53 48.39 -30.76
C VAL A 396 19.03 49.62 -31.50
N ASP A 397 20.25 50.08 -31.23
CA ASP A 397 20.84 51.25 -31.91
C ASP A 397 21.07 50.99 -33.41
N ALA A 398 21.51 49.77 -33.76
CA ALA A 398 21.64 49.34 -35.16
C ALA A 398 20.29 49.32 -35.89
N GLU A 399 19.27 48.68 -35.30
CA GLU A 399 17.92 48.61 -35.87
C GLU A 399 17.24 49.99 -35.94
N ARG A 400 17.55 50.89 -35.00
CA ARG A 400 17.05 52.27 -35.00
C ARG A 400 17.63 53.11 -36.15
N THR A 401 18.86 52.84 -36.55
CA THR A 401 19.49 53.51 -37.70
C THR A 401 18.87 53.04 -39.02
N SER A 402 18.39 51.79 -39.07
CA SER A 402 17.80 51.17 -40.26
C SER A 402 16.26 51.18 -40.28
N ASP A 403 15.59 51.95 -39.41
CA ASP A 403 14.12 51.95 -39.23
C ASP A 403 13.51 50.53 -39.15
N GLY A 404 14.22 49.66 -38.45
CA GLY A 404 13.97 48.23 -38.36
C GLY A 404 13.01 47.82 -37.25
N LEU A 405 13.17 46.60 -36.74
CA LEU A 405 12.25 45.98 -35.77
C LEU A 405 12.74 46.23 -34.33
N ILE A 406 11.97 46.98 -33.55
CA ILE A 406 12.27 47.29 -32.14
C ILE A 406 11.13 46.82 -31.25
N ILE A 407 11.40 45.89 -30.34
CA ILE A 407 10.44 45.37 -29.36
C ILE A 407 10.30 46.37 -28.21
N SER A 408 9.09 46.87 -27.99
CA SER A 408 8.80 47.85 -26.94
C SER A 408 8.42 47.19 -25.62
N GLU A 409 7.61 46.14 -25.65
CA GLU A 409 7.18 45.40 -24.45
C GLU A 409 6.90 43.95 -24.84
N ALA A 410 7.46 42.98 -24.11
CA ALA A 410 7.11 41.58 -24.32
C ALA A 410 6.93 40.86 -23.00
N ARG A 411 5.81 40.16 -22.85
CA ARG A 411 5.44 39.46 -21.61
C ARG A 411 5.02 38.03 -21.83
N TYR A 412 5.55 37.16 -20.97
CA TYR A 412 5.28 35.73 -20.98
C TYR A 412 4.66 35.28 -19.66
N GLY A 413 3.57 34.50 -19.70
CA GLY A 413 2.90 34.05 -18.48
C GLY A 413 1.57 33.33 -18.73
N PRO A 414 0.73 33.17 -17.68
CA PRO A 414 -0.54 32.45 -17.78
C PRO A 414 -1.52 33.17 -18.70
N ALA A 415 -2.11 32.44 -19.65
CA ALA A 415 -2.96 33.00 -20.71
C ALA A 415 -4.20 33.73 -20.18
N LYS A 416 -4.70 33.34 -18.99
CA LYS A 416 -5.85 33.99 -18.34
C LYS A 416 -5.50 35.36 -17.72
N PHE A 417 -4.23 35.58 -17.36
CA PHE A 417 -3.78 36.74 -16.60
C PHE A 417 -2.53 37.38 -17.23
N ILE A 418 -2.46 37.41 -18.56
CA ILE A 418 -1.30 37.96 -19.28
C ILE A 418 -1.17 39.49 -19.09
N ASP A 419 -2.25 40.14 -18.64
CA ASP A 419 -2.29 41.56 -18.30
C ASP A 419 -1.71 41.86 -16.90
N ASP A 420 -1.69 40.87 -15.99
CA ASP A 420 -1.20 41.05 -14.62
C ASP A 420 0.33 41.04 -14.54
N LYS A 421 0.92 42.23 -14.38
CA LYS A 421 2.38 42.44 -14.23
C LYS A 421 3.03 41.54 -13.18
N SER A 422 2.33 41.21 -12.09
CA SER A 422 2.88 40.43 -10.98
C SER A 422 3.06 38.94 -11.28
N LYS A 423 2.39 38.40 -12.30
CA LYS A 423 2.41 36.96 -12.65
C LYS A 423 3.07 36.68 -14.00
N THR A 424 3.58 37.72 -14.65
CA THR A 424 4.19 37.66 -15.98
C THR A 424 5.65 38.06 -15.94
N ILE A 425 6.43 37.48 -16.84
CA ILE A 425 7.86 37.73 -17.00
C ILE A 425 8.06 38.73 -18.13
N ASP A 426 8.94 39.70 -17.94
CA ASP A 426 9.39 40.58 -19.03
C ASP A 426 10.47 39.87 -19.85
N VAL A 427 10.17 39.65 -21.12
CA VAL A 427 11.02 38.93 -22.09
C VAL A 427 11.40 39.82 -23.28
N SER A 428 11.31 41.14 -23.11
CA SER A 428 11.67 42.13 -24.14
C SER A 428 13.12 42.02 -24.59
N ALA A 429 14.07 41.98 -23.65
CA ALA A 429 15.50 41.90 -23.95
C ALA A 429 15.92 40.59 -24.66
N PRO A 430 15.53 39.38 -24.19
CA PRO A 430 15.81 38.14 -24.89
C PRO A 430 15.23 38.09 -26.31
N LEU A 431 14.01 38.60 -26.52
CA LEU A 431 13.41 38.63 -27.85
C LEU A 431 14.10 39.62 -28.78
N GLN A 432 14.54 40.77 -28.28
CA GLN A 432 15.26 41.76 -29.09
C GLN A 432 16.61 41.20 -29.56
N LEU A 433 17.27 40.37 -28.74
CA LEU A 433 18.50 39.69 -29.13
C LEU A 433 18.29 38.69 -30.28
N LEU A 434 17.10 38.10 -30.40
CA LEU A 434 16.76 37.14 -31.45
C LEU A 434 16.41 37.81 -32.81
N VAL A 435 16.27 39.13 -32.84
CA VAL A 435 16.01 39.88 -34.09
C VAL A 435 17.27 39.89 -34.95
N ASN A 436 17.14 39.46 -36.21
CA ASN A 436 18.20 39.52 -37.21
C ASN A 436 17.65 40.15 -38.49
N SER A 437 18.32 41.19 -39.00
CA SER A 437 17.92 41.90 -40.22
C SER A 437 16.46 42.38 -40.19
N SER A 438 16.05 43.01 -39.09
CA SER A 438 14.69 43.53 -38.87
C SER A 438 13.56 42.49 -38.94
N GLN A 439 13.86 41.19 -38.73
CA GLN A 439 12.89 40.11 -38.64
C GLN A 439 13.14 39.23 -37.41
N LEU A 440 12.06 38.72 -36.81
CA LEU A 440 12.08 37.74 -35.73
C LEU A 440 11.27 36.52 -36.15
N VAL A 441 11.91 35.35 -36.19
CA VAL A 441 11.26 34.08 -36.50
C VAL A 441 11.56 33.07 -35.40
N ILE A 442 10.53 32.68 -34.64
CA ILE A 442 10.59 31.61 -33.65
C ILE A 442 9.76 30.45 -34.20
N PRO A 443 10.39 29.30 -34.51
CA PRO A 443 9.69 28.16 -35.07
C PRO A 443 8.69 27.58 -34.05
N GLY A 444 7.54 27.13 -34.55
CA GLY A 444 6.53 26.46 -33.74
C GLY A 444 6.95 25.04 -33.32
N GLY A 445 6.20 24.47 -32.36
CA GLY A 445 6.34 23.07 -31.95
C GLY A 445 7.15 22.83 -30.68
N ARG A 446 7.92 23.82 -30.20
CA ARG A 446 8.55 23.79 -28.86
C ARG A 446 7.93 24.85 -27.96
N SER A 447 7.96 24.60 -26.65
CA SER A 447 7.55 25.58 -25.64
C SER A 447 8.54 26.74 -25.61
N LYS A 448 8.04 27.96 -25.48
CA LYS A 448 8.87 29.17 -25.39
C LYS A 448 9.68 29.24 -24.09
N VAL A 449 9.35 28.41 -23.09
CA VAL A 449 10.19 28.19 -21.88
C VAL A 449 11.61 27.74 -22.26
N GLY A 450 11.78 27.02 -23.36
CA GLY A 450 13.10 26.54 -23.78
C GLY A 450 14.00 27.60 -24.41
N LEU A 451 13.54 28.86 -24.53
CA LEU A 451 14.35 29.97 -25.03
C LEU A 451 15.22 30.54 -23.90
N LEU A 452 16.43 30.95 -24.22
CA LEU A 452 17.33 31.56 -23.24
C LEU A 452 16.74 32.86 -22.70
N GLY A 453 16.72 33.02 -21.38
CA GLY A 453 16.08 34.16 -20.70
C GLY A 453 14.57 34.01 -20.49
N PHE A 454 13.98 32.88 -20.88
CA PHE A 454 12.61 32.52 -20.53
C PHE A 454 12.64 31.50 -19.38
N TYR A 455 11.66 31.60 -18.48
CA TYR A 455 11.34 30.56 -17.49
C TYR A 455 9.82 30.40 -17.40
N ASP A 456 9.35 29.34 -16.73
CA ASP A 456 7.92 29.07 -16.58
C ASP A 456 7.36 29.66 -15.28
N PRO A 457 6.57 30.75 -15.30
CA PRO A 457 6.01 31.33 -14.07
C PRO A 457 4.83 30.53 -13.51
N CYS A 458 4.24 29.60 -14.29
CA CYS A 458 3.01 28.88 -13.96
C CYS A 458 3.05 27.45 -14.51
N LEU A 459 3.70 26.55 -13.77
CA LEU A 459 3.77 25.13 -14.08
C LEU A 459 2.37 24.50 -14.19
N GLY A 460 2.05 23.95 -15.37
CA GLY A 460 0.80 23.22 -15.62
C GLY A 460 -0.38 24.07 -16.09
N GLU A 461 -0.28 25.40 -16.08
CA GLU A 461 -1.29 26.27 -16.69
C GLU A 461 -0.99 26.57 -18.17
N ARG A 462 -2.02 26.97 -18.93
CA ARG A 462 -1.83 27.40 -20.32
C ARG A 462 -1.13 28.75 -20.36
N LYS A 463 -0.08 28.85 -21.18
CA LYS A 463 0.78 30.02 -21.30
C LYS A 463 0.64 30.73 -22.64
N SER A 464 0.84 32.03 -22.64
CA SER A 464 0.91 32.83 -23.87
C SER A 464 2.04 33.86 -23.77
N LEU A 465 2.48 34.33 -24.94
CA LEU A 465 3.44 35.39 -25.12
C LEU A 465 2.73 36.57 -25.77
N ARG A 466 2.79 37.74 -25.16
CA ARG A 466 2.32 38.99 -25.75
C ARG A 466 3.52 39.85 -26.11
N VAL A 467 3.58 40.34 -27.34
CA VAL A 467 4.68 41.19 -27.84
C VAL A 467 4.09 42.45 -28.44
N LYS A 468 4.62 43.60 -28.02
CA LYS A 468 4.44 44.90 -28.66
C LYS A 468 5.78 45.34 -29.26
N TYR A 469 5.74 45.82 -30.49
CA TYR A 469 6.94 46.21 -31.22
C TYR A 469 6.64 47.37 -32.18
N THR A 470 7.69 48.05 -32.62
CA THR A 470 7.67 49.13 -33.59
C THR A 470 8.44 48.69 -34.82
N PHE A 471 7.89 48.90 -36.00
CA PHE A 471 8.54 48.64 -37.28
C PHE A 471 8.21 49.78 -38.24
N ARG A 472 9.24 50.41 -38.84
CA ARG A 472 9.07 51.60 -39.71
C ARG A 472 8.17 52.68 -39.10
N SER A 473 8.42 53.01 -37.84
CA SER A 473 7.66 54.03 -37.08
C SER A 473 6.16 53.73 -36.87
N ARG A 474 5.71 52.49 -37.07
CA ARG A 474 4.36 52.03 -36.74
C ARG A 474 4.36 51.00 -35.62
N LEU A 475 3.41 51.11 -34.71
CA LEU A 475 3.29 50.24 -33.55
C LEU A 475 2.47 48.99 -33.89
N HIS A 476 2.88 47.85 -33.36
CA HIS A 476 2.27 46.56 -33.63
C HIS A 476 2.16 45.75 -32.33
N GLN A 477 1.14 44.89 -32.20
CA GLN A 477 0.96 43.97 -31.09
C GLN A 477 0.44 42.62 -31.55
N VAL A 478 0.96 41.56 -30.92
CA VAL A 478 0.49 40.20 -31.12
C VAL A 478 0.45 39.45 -29.78
N THR A 479 -0.54 38.57 -29.62
CA THR A 479 -0.58 37.58 -28.55
C THR A 479 -0.57 36.20 -29.17
N VAL A 480 0.40 35.37 -28.78
CA VAL A 480 0.65 34.05 -29.37
C VAL A 480 0.68 32.99 -28.27
N GLU A 481 0.11 31.82 -28.54
CA GLU A 481 0.19 30.67 -27.61
C GLU A 481 1.63 30.16 -27.44
N ASP A 482 1.90 29.43 -26.36
CA ASP A 482 3.24 28.98 -26.01
C ASP A 482 3.97 28.18 -27.11
N ARG A 483 3.26 27.28 -27.82
CA ARG A 483 3.86 26.43 -28.87
C ARG A 483 3.67 26.93 -30.29
N ALA A 484 2.92 28.02 -30.47
CA ALA A 484 2.64 28.57 -31.79
C ALA A 484 3.86 29.38 -32.30
N PRO A 485 4.14 29.33 -33.62
CA PRO A 485 5.23 30.06 -34.24
C PRO A 485 5.03 31.58 -34.05
N VAL A 486 6.13 32.31 -33.94
CA VAL A 486 6.12 33.78 -33.85
C VAL A 486 6.94 34.33 -35.01
N GLU A 487 6.28 35.06 -35.91
CA GLU A 487 6.90 35.73 -37.04
C GLU A 487 6.58 37.22 -36.97
N LEU A 488 7.62 38.06 -36.87
CA LEU A 488 7.52 39.52 -36.85
C LEU A 488 8.47 40.11 -37.90
N PRO A 489 8.10 41.18 -38.62
CA PRO A 489 6.84 41.91 -38.56
C PRO A 489 5.76 41.38 -39.54
N LEU A 490 4.50 41.30 -39.10
CA LEU A 490 3.34 41.02 -39.95
C LEU A 490 2.39 42.23 -40.01
N ARG A 491 1.78 42.48 -41.18
CA ARG A 491 0.81 43.57 -41.37
C ARG A 491 -0.43 43.43 -40.49
N ALA A 492 -0.82 42.20 -40.16
CA ALA A 492 -1.99 41.91 -39.31
C ALA A 492 -1.81 42.34 -37.85
N HIS A 493 -0.58 42.64 -37.43
CA HIS A 493 -0.29 43.03 -36.04
C HIS A 493 -0.31 44.55 -35.84
N ALA A 494 -0.51 45.36 -36.88
CA ALA A 494 -0.47 46.82 -36.77
C ALA A 494 -1.58 47.33 -35.84
N ILE A 495 -1.19 48.15 -34.88
CA ILE A 495 -2.09 48.95 -34.07
C ILE A 495 -1.94 50.36 -34.62
N GLU A 496 -2.89 50.76 -35.46
CA GLU A 496 -2.93 51.99 -36.29
C GLU A 496 -2.31 51.87 -37.69
#